data_AF-A0A524JH99-F1
#
_entry.id   AF-A0A524JH99-F1
#
_cell.length_a   1.000
_cell.length_b   1.000
_cell.length_c   1.000
_cell.angle_alpha   90.00
_cell.angle_beta   90.00
_cell.angle_gamma   90.00
#
_symmetry.space_group_name_H-M   'P 1'
#
loop_
_entity.id
_entity.type
_entity.pdbx_description
1 polymer ?
#
loop_
_entity_poly.entity_id
_entity_poly.type
_entity_poly.pdbx_seq_one_letter_code
_entity_poly.pdbx_strand_id
1 'polypeptide(L)'
;MHIGLTYDLRQDYLDAGYSEEQTAEFDSPDTIAAIEKALSAMGHKTKRIGNVKSLVQRLAAGERWDMVFNICEGMFGLGREAQVPALLDAYQIPYTFSGPLVLALTLDKALTKRVVRSLGVATPDFVVVAAKEDIAAVDLPFPLFAKPLAEGTGLGIDARSKIDSRRQLTAVCCE
;
A
#
# COMPACT_ATOMS: atom_id res chain seq x y z
N MET A 1 23.56 13.15 -7.59
CA MET A 1 23.06 12.64 -6.30
C MET A 1 23.26 11.14 -6.22
N HIS A 2 23.46 10.64 -5.02
CA HIS A 2 23.37 9.24 -4.61
C HIS A 2 21.94 8.96 -4.15
N ILE A 3 21.16 8.28 -5.00
CA ILE A 3 19.75 7.97 -4.76
C ILE A 3 19.63 6.52 -4.28
N GLY A 4 19.11 6.33 -3.07
CA GLY A 4 18.73 5.02 -2.56
C GLY A 4 17.41 4.55 -3.17
N LEU A 5 17.22 3.25 -3.39
CA LEU A 5 15.96 2.67 -3.86
C LEU A 5 15.40 1.69 -2.84
N THR A 6 14.24 2.00 -2.29
CA THR A 6 13.49 1.08 -1.41
C THR A 6 12.29 0.52 -2.15
N TYR A 7 12.12 -0.79 -2.06
CA TYR A 7 11.12 -1.56 -2.80
C TYR A 7 10.90 -2.91 -2.13
N ASP A 8 9.77 -3.55 -2.42
CA ASP A 8 9.47 -4.92 -2.03
C ASP A 8 9.49 -5.81 -3.29
N LEU A 9 10.53 -6.65 -3.45
CA LEU A 9 10.59 -7.58 -4.58
C LEU A 9 9.73 -8.80 -4.30
N ARG A 10 8.82 -9.11 -5.23
CA ARG A 10 7.93 -10.27 -5.09
C ARG A 10 8.68 -11.57 -4.79
N GLN A 11 9.79 -11.81 -5.50
CA GLN A 11 10.59 -13.03 -5.33
C GLN A 11 11.17 -13.18 -3.92
N ASP A 12 11.63 -12.08 -3.29
CA ASP A 12 12.22 -12.13 -1.94
C ASP A 12 11.20 -12.63 -0.90
N TYR A 13 9.92 -12.33 -1.09
CA TYR A 13 8.85 -12.78 -0.21
C TYR A 13 8.36 -14.18 -0.56
N LEU A 14 8.29 -14.55 -1.85
CA LEU A 14 8.02 -15.93 -2.23
C LEU A 14 9.07 -16.90 -1.65
N ASP A 15 10.35 -16.53 -1.74
CA ASP A 15 11.48 -17.30 -1.19
C ASP A 15 11.41 -17.39 0.35
N ALA A 16 10.80 -16.40 1.00
CA ALA A 16 10.53 -16.39 2.44
C ALA A 16 9.27 -17.19 2.85
N GLY A 17 8.57 -17.81 1.89
CA GLY A 17 7.43 -18.69 2.14
C GLY A 17 6.06 -18.01 2.11
N TYR A 18 5.96 -16.78 1.60
CA TYR A 18 4.68 -16.11 1.40
C TYR A 18 3.99 -16.62 0.13
N SER A 19 2.66 -16.56 0.11
CA SER A 19 1.86 -16.98 -1.05
C SER A 19 1.88 -15.96 -2.19
N GLU A 20 1.48 -16.41 -3.38
CA GLU A 20 1.32 -15.52 -4.54
C GLU A 20 0.28 -14.41 -4.30
N GLU A 21 -0.79 -14.72 -3.56
CA GLU A 21 -1.84 -13.76 -3.21
C GLU A 21 -1.32 -12.67 -2.28
N GLN A 22 -0.57 -13.05 -1.24
CA GLN A 22 0.03 -12.09 -0.29
C GLN A 22 1.08 -11.17 -0.93
N THR A 23 1.69 -11.61 -2.03
CA THR A 23 2.77 -10.88 -2.71
C THR A 23 2.32 -10.23 -4.02
N ALA A 24 1.01 -10.20 -4.28
CA ALA A 24 0.45 -9.73 -5.54
C ALA A 24 0.76 -8.25 -5.84
N GLU A 25 0.98 -7.45 -4.80
CA GLU A 25 1.27 -6.01 -4.91
C GLU A 25 2.76 -5.70 -5.12
N PHE A 26 3.64 -6.70 -4.99
CA PHE A 26 5.09 -6.48 -4.98
C PHE A 26 5.72 -6.45 -6.36
N ASP A 27 6.80 -5.69 -6.45
CA ASP A 27 7.45 -5.35 -7.70
C ASP A 27 8.27 -6.49 -8.29
N SER A 28 8.40 -6.42 -9.62
CA SER A 28 9.32 -7.24 -10.39
C SER A 28 10.74 -6.63 -10.41
N PRO A 29 11.78 -7.45 -10.61
CA PRO A 29 13.14 -6.94 -10.86
C PRO A 29 13.22 -5.98 -12.06
N ASP A 30 12.35 -6.16 -13.06
CA ASP A 30 12.28 -5.32 -14.25
C ASP A 30 11.81 -3.90 -13.92
N THR A 31 10.83 -3.75 -13.01
CA THR A 31 10.40 -2.44 -12.51
C THR A 31 11.58 -1.68 -11.90
N ILE A 32 12.35 -2.35 -11.04
CA ILE A 32 13.49 -1.74 -10.35
C ILE A 32 14.58 -1.34 -11.34
N ALA A 33 14.88 -2.22 -12.29
CA ALA A 33 15.87 -1.95 -13.34
C ALA A 33 15.46 -0.77 -14.24
N ALA A 34 14.17 -0.64 -14.55
CA ALA A 34 13.65 0.48 -15.33
C ALA A 34 13.81 1.81 -14.60
N ILE A 35 13.49 1.86 -13.31
CA ILE A 35 13.68 3.06 -12.47
C ILE A 35 15.17 3.43 -12.38
N GLU A 36 16.05 2.47 -12.14
CA GLU A 36 17.49 2.70 -12.11
C GLU A 36 18.02 3.27 -13.41
N LYS A 37 17.59 2.69 -14.54
CA LYS A 37 17.98 3.15 -15.87
C LYS A 37 17.54 4.60 -16.11
N ALA A 38 16.30 4.94 -15.71
CA ALA A 38 15.78 6.29 -15.85
C ALA A 38 16.57 7.30 -14.99
N LEU A 39 16.83 6.97 -13.72
CA LEU A 39 17.62 7.82 -12.82
C LEU A 39 19.08 7.98 -13.29
N SER A 40 19.67 6.90 -13.79
CA SER A 40 21.04 6.90 -14.34
C SER A 40 21.15 7.76 -15.59
N ALA A 41 20.14 7.72 -16.47
CA ALA A 41 20.09 8.56 -17.67
C ALA A 41 20.01 10.06 -17.34
N MET A 42 19.51 10.43 -16.16
CA MET A 42 19.51 11.79 -15.63
C MET A 42 20.82 12.16 -14.89
N GLY A 43 21.84 11.29 -14.91
CA GLY A 43 23.14 11.55 -14.29
C GLY A 43 23.20 11.28 -12.78
N HIS A 44 22.24 10.54 -12.23
CA HIS A 44 22.26 10.14 -10.82
C HIS A 44 22.92 8.77 -10.63
N LYS A 45 23.50 8.54 -9.45
CA LYS A 45 24.00 7.22 -9.04
C LYS A 45 22.95 6.56 -8.16
N THR A 46 22.55 5.33 -8.47
CA THR A 46 21.55 4.60 -7.67
C THR A 46 22.21 3.57 -6.76
N LYS A 47 21.55 3.27 -5.63
CA LYS A 47 21.87 2.13 -4.77
C LYS A 47 20.59 1.43 -4.37
N ARG A 48 20.43 0.16 -4.78
CA ARG A 48 19.37 -0.72 -4.30
C ARG A 48 19.52 -0.95 -2.79
N ILE A 49 18.50 -0.56 -2.01
CA ILE A 49 18.41 -0.75 -0.55
C ILE A 49 17.60 -2.01 -0.24
N GLY A 50 16.47 -2.21 -0.94
CA GLY A 50 15.51 -3.26 -0.67
C GLY A 50 14.39 -2.81 0.27
N ASN A 51 13.78 -3.76 0.98
CA ASN A 51 12.61 -3.50 1.82
C ASN A 51 12.95 -2.75 3.12
N VAL A 52 11.92 -2.48 3.93
CA VAL A 52 12.02 -1.78 5.22
C VAL A 52 13.05 -2.40 6.17
N LYS A 53 13.21 -3.73 6.21
CA LYS A 53 14.16 -4.40 7.10
C LYS A 53 15.60 -4.15 6.65
N SER A 54 15.85 -4.22 5.34
CA SER A 54 17.16 -3.89 4.75
C SER A 54 17.51 -2.43 4.95
N LEU A 55 16.53 -1.52 4.84
CA LEU A 55 16.72 -0.10 5.15
C LEU A 55 17.18 0.11 6.60
N VAL A 56 16.48 -0.51 7.58
CA VAL A 56 16.85 -0.42 9.01
C VAL A 56 18.28 -0.89 9.24
N GLN A 57 18.65 -2.05 8.70
CA GLN A 57 20.01 -2.61 8.83
C GLN A 57 21.08 -1.64 8.30
N ARG A 58 20.83 -1.04 7.12
CA ARG A 58 21.78 -0.12 6.49
C ARG A 58 21.86 1.24 7.20
N LEU A 59 20.73 1.78 7.65
CA LEU A 59 20.70 3.01 8.46
C LEU A 59 21.47 2.82 9.77
N ALA A 60 21.28 1.68 10.43
CA ALA A 60 22.00 1.30 11.65
C ALA A 60 23.51 1.11 11.41
N ALA A 61 23.90 0.62 10.23
CA ALA A 61 25.30 0.55 9.81
C ALA A 61 25.92 1.90 9.41
N GLY A 62 25.14 3.00 9.46
CA GLY A 62 25.61 4.35 9.17
C GLY A 62 25.50 4.75 7.69
N GLU A 63 24.88 3.95 6.83
CA GLU A 63 24.66 4.34 5.44
C GLU A 63 23.66 5.50 5.33
N ARG A 64 23.91 6.41 4.39
CA ARG A 64 23.04 7.56 4.07
C ARG A 64 22.99 7.78 2.56
N TRP A 65 21.98 8.51 2.11
CA TRP A 65 21.73 8.86 0.71
C TRP A 65 21.31 10.32 0.62
N ASP A 66 21.50 10.93 -0.56
CA ASP A 66 21.04 12.31 -0.79
C ASP A 66 19.51 12.37 -0.84
N MET A 67 18.88 11.30 -1.32
CA MET A 67 17.45 11.04 -1.24
C MET A 67 17.16 9.54 -1.43
N VAL A 68 15.94 9.12 -1.14
CA VAL A 68 15.45 7.76 -1.44
C VAL A 68 14.25 7.82 -2.37
N PHE A 69 14.31 7.09 -3.48
CA PHE A 69 13.14 6.80 -4.31
C PHE A 69 12.42 5.60 -3.70
N ASN A 70 11.27 5.84 -3.08
CA ASN A 70 10.53 4.82 -2.34
C ASN A 70 9.31 4.32 -3.13
N ILE A 71 9.24 3.00 -3.30
CA ILE A 71 8.07 2.28 -3.83
C ILE A 71 7.73 1.05 -2.97
N CYS A 72 8.13 1.05 -1.69
CA CYS A 72 7.72 -0.03 -0.78
C CYS A 72 6.22 0.04 -0.48
N GLU A 73 5.57 -1.12 -0.59
CA GLU A 73 4.19 -1.36 -0.15
C GLU A 73 4.17 -1.83 1.32
N GLY A 74 5.21 -2.54 1.74
CA GLY A 74 5.24 -3.24 3.03
C GLY A 74 4.30 -4.46 3.06
N MET A 75 4.44 -5.30 4.09
CA MET A 75 3.66 -6.55 4.19
C MET A 75 2.56 -6.50 5.27
N PHE A 76 2.76 -5.76 6.36
CA PHE A 76 1.90 -5.87 7.53
C PHE A 76 1.53 -4.52 8.14
N GLY A 77 0.30 -4.44 8.65
CA GLY A 77 -0.23 -3.28 9.36
C GLY A 77 -1.00 -2.30 8.46
N LEU A 78 -1.95 -1.58 9.06
CA LEU A 78 -2.82 -0.61 8.35
C LEU A 78 -2.08 0.60 7.76
N GLY A 79 -0.83 0.83 8.15
CA GLY A 79 0.03 1.89 7.61
C GLY A 79 1.29 1.32 6.96
N ARG A 80 1.21 0.13 6.34
CA ARG A 80 2.37 -0.57 5.77
C ARG A 80 3.20 0.27 4.80
N GLU A 81 2.53 0.99 3.90
CA GLU A 81 3.17 1.89 2.92
C GLU A 81 3.92 3.06 3.59
N ALA A 82 3.49 3.47 4.78
CA ALA A 82 4.07 4.58 5.53
C ALA A 82 5.36 4.21 6.28
N GLN A 83 5.70 2.92 6.39
CA GLN A 83 6.81 2.44 7.24
C GLN A 83 8.17 2.97 6.78
N VAL A 84 8.46 2.91 5.48
CA VAL A 84 9.73 3.41 4.93
C VAL A 84 9.80 4.94 5.03
N PRO A 85 8.82 5.72 4.55
CA PRO A 85 8.81 7.17 4.72
C PRO A 85 8.95 7.61 6.18
N ALA A 86 8.32 6.93 7.13
CA ALA A 86 8.40 7.29 8.55
C ALA A 86 9.82 7.11 9.12
N LEU A 87 10.52 6.05 8.69
CA LEU A 87 11.93 5.87 9.03
C LEU A 87 12.80 6.96 8.38
N LEU A 88 12.54 7.30 7.13
CA LEU A 88 13.32 8.33 6.43
C LEU A 88 13.12 9.72 7.04
N ASP A 89 11.90 10.06 7.46
CA ASP A 89 11.59 11.27 8.24
C ASP A 89 12.41 11.34 9.53
N ALA A 90 12.47 10.23 10.29
CA ALA A 90 13.23 10.15 11.55
C ALA A 90 14.74 10.38 11.34
N TYR A 91 15.26 10.02 10.17
CA TYR A 91 16.66 10.22 9.79
C TYR A 91 16.90 11.48 8.96
N GLN A 92 15.85 12.28 8.70
CA GLN A 92 15.88 13.50 7.89
C GLN A 92 16.45 13.26 6.48
N ILE A 93 16.13 12.11 5.88
CA ILE A 93 16.53 11.75 4.52
C ILE A 93 15.36 12.08 3.57
N PRO A 94 15.54 12.96 2.58
CA PRO A 94 14.49 13.27 1.61
C PRO A 94 14.04 12.02 0.83
N TYR A 95 12.77 11.95 0.46
CA TYR A 95 12.24 10.84 -0.34
C TYR A 95 11.14 11.27 -1.31
N THR A 96 10.80 10.39 -2.25
CA THR A 96 9.77 10.64 -3.27
C THR A 96 8.35 10.41 -2.76
N PHE A 97 7.38 11.05 -3.42
CA PHE A 97 5.94 10.86 -3.21
C PHE A 97 5.42 11.35 -1.84
N SER A 98 4.36 10.72 -1.34
CA SER A 98 3.62 11.14 -0.16
C SER A 98 4.36 10.82 1.15
N GLY A 99 4.17 11.66 2.18
CA GLY A 99 4.66 11.37 3.52
C GLY A 99 3.81 10.38 4.32
N PRO A 100 4.28 9.94 5.50
CA PRO A 100 3.67 8.87 6.28
C PRO A 100 2.20 9.10 6.62
N LEU A 101 1.86 10.34 6.99
CA LEU A 101 0.49 10.71 7.35
C LEU A 101 -0.47 10.50 6.18
N VAL A 102 -0.06 10.92 4.99
CA VAL A 102 -0.88 10.80 3.78
C VAL A 102 -1.01 9.33 3.41
N LEU A 103 0.09 8.58 3.36
CA LEU A 103 0.07 7.15 3.01
C LEU A 103 -0.81 6.33 3.97
N ALA A 104 -0.64 6.53 5.28
CA ALA A 104 -1.47 5.84 6.28
C ALA A 104 -2.95 6.22 6.16
N LEU A 105 -3.27 7.48 5.84
CA LEU A 105 -4.64 7.90 5.59
C LEU A 105 -5.21 7.25 4.32
N THR A 106 -4.46 7.28 3.21
CA THR A 106 -4.94 6.89 1.89
C THR A 106 -5.09 5.39 1.71
N LEU A 107 -4.35 4.59 2.48
CA LEU A 107 -4.51 3.14 2.49
C LEU A 107 -5.87 2.73 3.08
N ASP A 108 -6.35 3.42 4.13
CA ASP A 108 -7.69 3.20 4.68
C ASP A 108 -8.75 3.97 3.86
N LYS A 109 -9.51 3.21 3.07
CA LYS A 109 -10.55 3.78 2.19
C LYS A 109 -11.68 4.45 2.96
N ALA A 110 -12.03 3.99 4.16
CA ALA A 110 -13.09 4.59 4.96
C ALA A 110 -12.64 5.92 5.56
N LEU A 111 -11.44 5.97 6.16
CA LEU A 111 -10.87 7.20 6.69
C LEU A 111 -10.63 8.23 5.59
N THR A 112 -10.06 7.81 4.45
CA THR A 112 -9.91 8.67 3.28
C THR A 112 -11.23 9.32 2.88
N LYS A 113 -12.30 8.51 2.73
CA LYS A 113 -13.62 9.00 2.34
C LYS A 113 -14.21 9.98 3.35
N ARG A 114 -14.02 9.74 4.66
CA ARG A 114 -14.45 10.67 5.72
C ARG A 114 -13.73 12.01 5.60
N VAL A 115 -12.40 11.99 5.44
CA VAL A 115 -11.60 13.22 5.32
C VAL A 115 -12.00 14.01 4.07
N VAL A 116 -12.03 13.39 2.89
CA VAL A 116 -12.35 14.15 1.65
C VAL A 116 -13.80 14.64 1.64
N ARG A 117 -14.76 13.88 2.21
CA ARG A 117 -16.15 14.34 2.38
C ARG A 117 -16.25 15.55 3.29
N SER A 118 -15.45 15.59 4.37
CA SER A 118 -15.42 16.75 5.29
C SER A 118 -14.96 18.04 4.59
N LEU A 119 -14.26 17.91 3.46
CA LEU A 119 -13.80 19.02 2.61
C LEU A 119 -14.76 19.30 1.43
N GLY A 120 -15.94 18.69 1.40
CA GLY A 120 -16.94 18.90 0.35
C GLY A 120 -16.71 18.10 -0.93
N VAL A 121 -15.76 17.16 -0.96
CA VAL A 121 -15.53 16.28 -2.12
C VAL A 121 -16.48 15.09 -2.06
N ALA A 122 -17.31 14.94 -3.09
CA ALA A 122 -18.26 13.84 -3.18
C ALA A 122 -17.56 12.48 -3.29
N THR A 123 -18.02 11.51 -2.51
CA THR A 123 -17.64 10.10 -2.64
C THR A 123 -18.89 9.23 -2.47
N PRO A 124 -18.92 7.98 -2.99
CA PRO A 124 -20.09 7.10 -2.82
C PRO A 124 -20.41 6.85 -1.34
N ASP A 125 -21.68 6.68 -0.98
CA ASP A 125 -22.04 6.21 0.37
C ASP A 125 -21.42 4.84 0.66
N PHE A 126 -21.11 4.61 1.93
CA PHE A 126 -20.41 3.41 2.35
C PHE A 126 -20.71 3.05 3.80
N VAL A 127 -20.58 1.76 4.09
CA VAL A 127 -20.58 1.18 5.43
C VAL A 127 -19.31 0.36 5.56
N VAL A 128 -18.70 0.36 6.74
CA VAL A 128 -17.59 -0.53 7.07
C VAL A 128 -18.18 -1.76 7.74
N VAL A 129 -17.88 -2.94 7.19
CA VAL A 129 -18.22 -4.24 7.79
C VAL A 129 -16.91 -4.78 8.36
N ALA A 130 -16.73 -4.68 9.67
CA ALA A 130 -15.54 -5.17 10.37
C ALA A 130 -15.78 -6.57 10.96
N ALA A 131 -17.03 -6.88 11.28
CA ALA A 131 -17.46 -8.19 11.74
C ALA A 131 -18.78 -8.59 11.06
N LYS A 132 -19.11 -9.89 11.13
CA LYS A 132 -20.31 -10.47 10.51
C LYS A 132 -21.59 -9.80 11.01
N GLU A 133 -21.60 -9.37 12.26
CA GLU A 133 -22.74 -8.71 12.91
C GLU A 133 -23.05 -7.35 12.26
N ASP A 134 -22.05 -6.66 11.72
CA ASP A 134 -22.22 -5.36 11.06
C ASP A 134 -23.05 -5.47 9.76
N ILE A 135 -23.06 -6.67 9.14
CA ILE A 135 -23.83 -6.93 7.93
C ILE A 135 -25.31 -6.64 8.18
N ALA A 136 -25.83 -6.91 9.39
CA ALA A 136 -27.20 -6.64 9.78
C ALA A 136 -27.58 -5.15 9.62
N ALA A 137 -26.63 -4.26 9.89
CA ALA A 137 -26.81 -2.81 9.90
C ALA A 137 -26.59 -2.13 8.53
N VAL A 138 -26.22 -2.87 7.48
CA VAL A 138 -26.05 -2.30 6.14
C VAL A 138 -27.41 -1.92 5.55
N ASP A 139 -27.65 -0.61 5.45
CA ASP A 139 -28.88 0.00 4.90
C ASP A 139 -28.56 0.92 3.70
N LEU A 140 -27.92 0.34 2.69
CA LEU A 140 -27.63 1.01 1.42
C LEU A 140 -28.40 0.32 0.28
N PRO A 141 -28.88 1.07 -0.73
CA PRO A 141 -29.59 0.49 -1.85
C PRO A 141 -28.65 -0.35 -2.72
N PHE A 142 -29.15 -1.49 -3.20
CA PHE A 142 -28.44 -2.32 -4.17
C PHE A 142 -28.48 -1.68 -5.58
N PRO A 143 -27.46 -1.92 -6.43
CA PRO A 143 -26.29 -2.76 -6.17
C PRO A 143 -25.22 -2.10 -5.28
N LEU A 144 -24.54 -2.92 -4.49
CA LEU A 144 -23.38 -2.54 -3.66
C LEU A 144 -22.08 -3.05 -4.30
N PHE A 145 -20.95 -2.48 -3.89
CA PHE A 145 -19.62 -2.96 -4.25
C PHE A 145 -18.78 -3.21 -2.98
N ALA A 146 -18.51 -4.47 -2.66
CA ALA A 146 -17.64 -4.86 -1.56
C ALA A 146 -16.17 -4.85 -2.00
N LYS A 147 -15.29 -4.39 -1.11
CA LYS A 147 -13.84 -4.42 -1.32
C LYS A 147 -13.12 -4.37 0.02
N PRO A 148 -11.91 -4.96 0.14
CA PRO A 148 -11.11 -4.84 1.35
C PRO A 148 -10.80 -3.38 1.71
N LEU A 149 -10.81 -3.10 3.02
CA LEU A 149 -10.66 -1.75 3.55
C LEU A 149 -9.31 -1.14 3.16
N ALA A 150 -8.23 -1.92 3.32
CA ALA A 150 -6.85 -1.46 3.27
C ALA A 150 -5.97 -2.31 2.32
N GLU A 151 -6.48 -2.69 1.15
CA GLU A 151 -5.72 -3.36 0.08
C GLU A 151 -5.74 -2.58 -1.25
N GLY A 152 -4.75 -2.79 -2.10
CA GLY A 152 -4.64 -2.26 -3.46
C GLY A 152 -4.73 -3.36 -4.53
N THR A 153 -4.33 -3.02 -5.76
CA THR A 153 -4.14 -3.94 -6.91
C THR A 153 -5.30 -4.91 -7.24
N GLY A 154 -6.51 -4.61 -6.76
CA GLY A 154 -7.67 -5.49 -6.94
C GLY A 154 -7.67 -6.72 -6.02
N LEU A 155 -6.81 -6.77 -5.01
CA LEU A 155 -6.81 -7.84 -4.02
C LEU A 155 -8.17 -7.89 -3.29
N GLY A 156 -8.75 -9.09 -3.22
CA GLY A 156 -10.11 -9.29 -2.69
C GLY A 156 -11.24 -8.68 -3.54
N ILE A 157 -10.97 -8.30 -4.80
CA ILE A 157 -11.96 -7.83 -5.74
C ILE A 157 -12.14 -8.84 -6.87
N ASP A 158 -13.37 -9.31 -7.06
CA ASP A 158 -13.75 -10.19 -8.17
C ASP A 158 -15.19 -9.91 -8.63
N ALA A 159 -15.76 -10.77 -9.47
CA ALA A 159 -17.13 -10.61 -9.97
C ALA A 159 -18.20 -10.61 -8.85
N ARG A 160 -17.92 -11.25 -7.71
CA ARG A 160 -18.81 -11.33 -6.53
C ARG A 160 -18.78 -10.04 -5.72
N SER A 161 -17.76 -9.20 -5.89
CA SER A 161 -17.69 -7.88 -5.26
C SER A 161 -18.86 -6.98 -5.65
N LYS A 162 -19.45 -7.16 -6.84
CA LYS A 162 -20.74 -6.54 -7.18
C LYS A 162 -21.88 -7.35 -6.55
N ILE A 163 -22.59 -6.72 -5.64
CA ILE A 163 -23.62 -7.34 -4.82
C ILE A 163 -24.97 -6.76 -5.22
N ASP A 164 -25.87 -7.59 -5.74
CA ASP A 164 -27.23 -7.20 -6.16
C ASP A 164 -28.30 -7.57 -5.11
N SER A 165 -27.93 -8.27 -4.02
CA SER A 165 -28.88 -8.73 -3.00
C SER A 165 -28.27 -8.89 -1.61
N ARG A 166 -29.13 -8.89 -0.57
CA ARG A 166 -28.71 -9.13 0.81
C ARG A 166 -28.04 -10.48 1.03
N ARG A 167 -28.48 -11.52 0.31
CA ARG A 167 -27.85 -12.85 0.37
C ARG A 167 -26.41 -12.83 -0.14
N GLN A 168 -26.16 -12.12 -1.24
CA GLN A 168 -24.81 -11.96 -1.78
C GLN A 168 -23.93 -11.13 -0.84
N LEU A 169 -24.49 -10.08 -0.20
CA LEU A 169 -23.76 -9.31 0.81
C LEU A 169 -23.25 -10.21 1.94
N THR A 170 -24.12 -11.04 2.51
CA THR A 170 -23.72 -11.98 3.57
C THR A 170 -22.67 -12.96 3.09
N ALA A 171 -22.80 -13.51 1.88
CA ALA A 171 -21.83 -14.46 1.33
C ALA A 171 -20.44 -13.82 1.17
N VAL A 172 -20.36 -12.66 0.53
CA VAL A 172 -19.08 -11.98 0.22
C VAL A 172 -18.38 -11.45 1.46
N CYS A 173 -19.13 -10.95 2.46
CA CYS A 173 -18.54 -10.36 3.66
C CYS A 173 -18.32 -11.35 4.82
N CYS A 174 -18.57 -12.65 4.62
CA CYS A 174 -18.32 -13.70 5.62
C CYS A 174 -17.24 -14.71 5.20
N GLU A 175 -16.67 -14.57 4.01
CA GLU A 175 -15.48 -15.31 3.57
C GLU A 175 -14.23 -14.73 4.25
#